data_AF-R5MGW4-F1
#
_entry.id   AF-R5MGW4-F1
#
_cell.length_a   1.000
_cell.length_b   1.000
_cell.length_c   1.000
_cell.angle_alpha   90.00
_cell.angle_beta   90.00
_cell.angle_gamma   90.00
#
_symmetry.space_group_name_H-M   'P 1'
#
loop_
_entity.id
_entity.type
_entity.pdbx_description
1 polymer ?
#
loop_
_entity_poly.entity_id
_entity_poly.type
_entity_poly.pdbx_seq_one_letter_code
_entity_poly.pdbx_strand_id
1 'polypeptide(L)'
;MKRLLLFSIAIVLILCSCNYNNEIHKKLILADTLLYHTKNDSAMKVLKSINAENLKDESDKAYYKLLTTQAQLVLYQRPIPDSTLNECIKFYTKHYDAEKLAKAYYYNGAILSKVRNIKKAIKLLKAGEVHAKKSKSLILIHHIEEQLSIVNAKTGNFNTALKYANTALQHSKKTKQKIMDYRRHEQTCRYL
;
A
#
# COMPACT_ATOMS: atom_id res chain seq x y z
N MET A 1 28.16 41.43 4.36
CA MET A 1 28.09 40.52 5.54
C MET A 1 26.68 40.04 5.87
N LYS A 2 25.67 40.92 6.13
CA LYS A 2 24.28 40.48 6.43
C LYS A 2 23.61 39.62 5.33
N ARG A 3 23.80 39.94 4.05
CA ARG A 3 23.30 39.12 2.92
C ARG A 3 23.94 37.73 2.85
N LEU A 4 25.25 37.63 3.07
CA LEU A 4 25.99 36.35 3.10
C LEU A 4 25.58 35.49 4.30
N LEU A 5 25.28 36.10 5.45
CA LEU A 5 24.72 35.42 6.63
C LEU A 5 23.30 34.89 6.36
N LEU A 6 22.45 35.66 5.69
CA LEU A 6 21.10 35.21 5.29
C LEU A 6 21.15 34.03 4.31
N PHE A 7 22.07 34.07 3.34
CA PHE A 7 22.28 32.95 2.42
C PHE A 7 22.79 31.68 3.12
N SER A 8 23.71 31.82 4.07
CA SER A 8 24.24 30.66 4.83
C SER A 8 23.18 30.06 5.77
N ILE A 9 22.35 30.89 6.42
CA ILE A 9 21.20 30.40 7.20
C ILE A 9 20.20 29.67 6.29
N ALA A 10 19.87 30.22 5.12
CA ALA A 10 18.97 29.56 4.18
C ALA A 10 19.49 28.19 3.72
N ILE A 11 20.78 28.08 3.43
CA ILE A 11 21.42 26.80 3.05
C ILE A 11 21.33 25.78 4.18
N VAL A 12 21.63 26.17 5.43
CA VAL A 12 21.51 25.27 6.59
C VAL A 12 20.07 24.79 6.77
N LEU A 13 19.07 25.66 6.63
CA LEU A 13 17.65 25.29 6.71
C LEU A 13 17.25 24.30 5.61
N ILE A 14 17.73 24.50 4.37
CA ILE A 14 17.49 23.58 3.26
C ILE A 14 18.13 22.21 3.54
N LEU A 15 19.40 22.18 3.97
CA LEU A 15 20.12 20.95 4.27
C LEU A 15 19.46 20.16 5.42
N CYS A 16 19.04 20.84 6.50
CA CYS A 16 18.32 20.22 7.60
C CYS A 16 16.96 19.65 7.15
N SER A 17 16.23 20.36 6.29
CA SER A 17 14.95 19.88 5.75
C SER A 17 15.12 18.66 4.83
N CYS A 18 16.15 18.65 3.98
CA CYS A 18 16.44 17.51 3.11
C CYS A 18 16.84 16.27 3.91
N ASN A 19 17.69 16.42 4.93
CA ASN A 19 18.12 15.30 5.76
C ASN A 19 16.94 14.72 6.58
N TYR A 20 16.06 15.58 7.09
CA TYR A 20 14.86 15.16 7.82
C TYR A 20 13.87 14.37 6.94
N ASN A 21 13.60 14.85 5.73
CA ASN A 21 12.73 14.13 4.78
C ASN A 21 13.32 12.77 4.40
N ASN A 22 14.65 12.68 4.25
CA ASN A 22 15.34 11.42 3.99
C ASN A 22 15.11 10.40 5.13
N GLU A 23 15.17 10.83 6.39
CA GLU A 23 14.92 9.95 7.54
C GLU A 23 13.46 9.47 7.64
N ILE A 24 12.50 10.34 7.36
CA ILE A 24 11.08 9.94 7.27
C ILE A 24 10.91 8.90 6.16
N HIS A 25 11.44 9.18 4.97
CA HIS A 25 11.29 8.30 3.82
C HIS A 25 11.89 6.90 4.09
N LYS A 26 13.06 6.83 4.74
CA LYS A 26 13.66 5.56 5.18
C LYS A 26 12.75 4.79 6.14
N LYS A 27 12.11 5.47 7.10
CA LYS A 27 11.13 4.81 8.01
C LYS A 27 9.92 4.27 7.24
N LEU A 28 9.44 4.98 6.21
CA LEU A 28 8.35 4.51 5.37
C LEU A 28 8.73 3.27 4.57
N ILE A 29 9.94 3.24 3.98
CA ILE A 29 10.47 2.04 3.30
C ILE A 29 10.60 0.87 4.27
N LEU A 30 11.10 1.10 5.48
CA LEU A 30 11.19 0.07 6.52
C LEU A 30 9.80 -0.48 6.89
N ALA A 31 8.81 0.40 7.06
CA ALA A 31 7.44 -0.01 7.36
C ALA A 31 6.82 -0.85 6.24
N ASP A 32 6.97 -0.46 4.96
CA ASP A 32 6.47 -1.23 3.82
C ASP A 32 7.15 -2.60 3.72
N THR A 33 8.47 -2.67 3.97
CA THR A 33 9.22 -3.92 4.02
C THR A 33 8.71 -4.85 5.13
N LEU A 34 8.45 -4.30 6.33
CA LEU A 34 7.89 -5.06 7.44
C LEU A 34 6.48 -5.58 7.12
N LEU A 35 5.65 -4.77 6.46
CA LEU A 35 4.31 -5.16 6.01
C LEU A 35 4.36 -6.27 4.95
N TYR A 36 5.30 -6.19 4.00
CA TYR A 36 5.53 -7.24 3.01
C TYR A 36 5.87 -8.58 3.67
N HIS A 37 6.65 -8.56 4.75
CA HIS A 37 7.00 -9.73 5.56
C HIS A 37 6.00 -10.05 6.68
N THR A 38 4.77 -9.51 6.61
CA THR A 38 3.67 -9.73 7.56
C THR A 38 4.03 -9.41 9.02
N LYS A 39 5.04 -8.57 9.27
CA LYS A 39 5.44 -8.07 10.60
C LYS A 39 4.63 -6.81 10.95
N ASN A 40 3.32 -6.95 10.98
CA ASN A 40 2.37 -5.82 11.06
C ASN A 40 2.54 -4.95 12.32
N ASP A 41 2.75 -5.56 13.49
CA ASP A 41 2.98 -4.81 14.73
C ASP A 41 4.26 -3.99 14.69
N SER A 42 5.35 -4.57 14.16
CA SER A 42 6.61 -3.88 13.97
C SER A 42 6.48 -2.72 12.98
N ALA A 43 5.78 -2.94 11.86
CA ALA A 43 5.50 -1.87 10.91
C ALA A 43 4.70 -0.74 11.55
N MET A 44 3.66 -1.07 12.32
CA MET A 44 2.85 -0.09 13.05
C MET A 44 3.68 0.68 14.08
N LYS A 45 4.62 0.03 14.78
CA LYS A 45 5.54 0.69 15.70
C LYS A 45 6.43 1.71 14.98
N VAL A 46 6.96 1.36 13.80
CA VAL A 46 7.74 2.29 12.96
C VAL A 46 6.89 3.46 12.51
N LEU A 47 5.68 3.20 12.00
CA LEU A 47 4.74 4.24 11.55
C LEU A 47 4.37 5.20 12.68
N LYS A 48 4.05 4.69 13.87
CA LYS A 48 3.76 5.52 15.06
C LYS A 48 4.96 6.34 15.54
N SER A 49 6.18 6.00 15.13
CA SER A 49 7.38 6.80 15.44
C SER A 49 7.56 8.02 14.51
N ILE A 50 6.74 8.16 13.48
CA ILE A 50 6.73 9.30 12.57
C ILE A 50 5.75 10.33 13.13
N ASN A 51 6.23 11.56 13.38
CA ASN A 51 5.31 12.65 13.69
C ASN A 51 4.60 13.09 12.40
N ALA A 52 3.31 12.78 12.28
CA ALA A 52 2.52 13.07 11.09
C ALA A 52 2.39 14.58 10.80
N GLU A 53 2.49 15.45 11.82
CA GLU A 53 2.45 16.91 11.65
C GLU A 53 3.68 17.44 10.90
N ASN A 54 4.80 16.70 10.96
CA ASN A 54 6.05 17.08 10.33
C ASN A 54 6.21 16.53 8.91
N LEU A 55 5.27 15.72 8.43
CA LEU A 55 5.23 15.31 7.03
C LEU A 55 4.93 16.57 6.21
N LYS A 56 5.91 17.09 5.46
CA LYS A 56 5.73 18.24 4.57
C LYS A 56 5.56 17.81 3.12
N ASP A 57 6.33 16.80 2.71
CA ASP A 57 6.30 16.22 1.38
C ASP A 57 4.98 15.46 1.11
N GLU A 58 4.34 15.77 -0.02
CA GLU A 58 3.04 15.16 -0.38
C GLU A 58 3.15 13.66 -0.69
N SER A 59 4.30 13.20 -1.21
CA SER A 59 4.56 11.78 -1.50
C SER A 59 4.66 10.99 -0.21
N ASP A 60 5.45 11.48 0.75
CA ASP A 60 5.59 10.84 2.06
C ASP A 60 4.27 10.86 2.85
N LYS A 61 3.48 11.93 2.76
CA LYS A 61 2.11 11.97 3.34
C LYS A 61 1.22 10.88 2.75
N ALA A 62 1.16 10.78 1.42
CA ALA A 62 0.34 9.79 0.74
C ALA A 62 0.79 8.37 1.09
N TYR A 63 2.10 8.16 1.18
CA TYR A 63 2.68 6.85 1.47
C TYR A 63 2.47 6.45 2.93
N TYR A 64 2.73 7.35 3.87
CA TYR A 64 2.44 7.16 5.29
C TYR A 64 0.98 6.78 5.52
N LYS A 65 0.04 7.50 4.90
CA LYS A 65 -1.40 7.25 5.04
C LYS A 65 -1.79 5.88 4.48
N LEU A 66 -1.23 5.51 3.33
CA LEU A 66 -1.45 4.19 2.72
C LEU A 66 -0.96 3.05 3.62
N LEU A 67 0.28 3.12 4.12
CA LEU A 67 0.89 2.09 4.98
C LEU A 67 0.19 1.99 6.34
N THR A 68 -0.17 3.14 6.94
CA THR A 68 -0.91 3.18 8.21
C THR A 68 -2.28 2.51 8.06
N THR A 69 -3.01 2.81 6.97
CA THR A 69 -4.31 2.19 6.70
C THR A 69 -4.18 0.67 6.52
N GLN A 70 -3.18 0.22 5.76
CA GLN A 70 -2.88 -1.20 5.59
C GLN A 70 -2.65 -1.89 6.95
N ALA A 71 -1.77 -1.33 7.77
CA ALA A 71 -1.42 -1.91 9.07
C ALA A 71 -2.62 -1.92 10.03
N GLN A 72 -3.43 -0.85 10.05
CA GLN A 72 -4.65 -0.78 10.87
C GLN A 72 -5.70 -1.83 10.47
N LEU A 73 -5.87 -2.06 9.17
CA LEU A 73 -6.83 -3.05 8.66
C LEU A 73 -6.49 -4.47 9.10
N VAL A 74 -5.22 -4.83 9.08
CA VAL A 74 -4.75 -6.17 9.49
C VAL A 74 -4.76 -6.33 11.01
N LEU A 75 -4.42 -5.26 11.75
CA LEU A 75 -4.40 -5.27 13.21
C LEU A 75 -5.78 -4.99 13.84
N TYR A 76 -6.84 -4.85 13.03
CA TYR A 76 -8.20 -4.54 13.48
C TYR A 76 -8.29 -3.29 14.39
N GLN A 77 -7.42 -2.29 14.14
CA GLN A 77 -7.29 -1.09 14.96
C GLN A 77 -8.36 -0.04 14.59
N ARG A 78 -9.54 -0.14 15.23
CA ARG A 78 -10.69 0.78 15.12
C ARG A 78 -11.31 0.89 13.71
N PRO A 79 -12.57 1.36 13.60
CA PRO A 79 -13.16 1.67 12.30
C PRO A 79 -12.36 2.76 11.57
N ILE A 80 -12.08 2.53 10.28
CA ILE A 80 -11.39 3.48 9.41
C ILE A 80 -12.44 4.21 8.57
N PRO A 81 -12.46 5.57 8.56
CA PRO A 81 -13.40 6.31 7.72
C PRO A 81 -13.26 5.98 6.24
N ASP A 82 -14.38 5.85 5.53
CA ASP A 82 -14.45 5.55 4.09
C ASP A 82 -13.66 6.53 3.20
N SER A 83 -13.47 7.77 3.65
CA SER A 83 -12.74 8.81 2.91
C SER A 83 -11.23 8.76 3.07
N THR A 84 -10.70 7.91 3.96
CA THR A 84 -9.29 7.90 4.38
C THR A 84 -8.34 7.84 3.18
N LEU A 85 -8.62 7.00 2.19
CA LEU A 85 -7.72 6.77 1.06
C LEU A 85 -8.03 7.61 -0.19
N ASN A 86 -9.01 8.52 -0.16
CA ASN A 86 -9.35 9.35 -1.32
C ASN A 86 -8.17 10.23 -1.77
N GLU A 87 -7.44 10.79 -0.82
CA GLU A 87 -6.24 11.60 -1.10
C GLU A 87 -5.11 10.75 -1.68
N CYS A 88 -4.90 9.53 -1.19
CA CYS A 88 -3.92 8.59 -1.76
C CYS A 88 -4.27 8.25 -3.20
N ILE A 89 -5.55 7.97 -3.49
CA ILE A 89 -6.02 7.69 -4.86
C ILE A 89 -5.77 8.91 -5.76
N LYS A 90 -6.12 10.12 -5.31
CA LYS A 90 -5.87 11.36 -6.06
C LYS A 90 -4.36 11.54 -6.35
N PHE A 91 -3.53 11.38 -5.33
CA PHE A 91 -2.08 11.53 -5.43
C PHE A 91 -1.47 10.53 -6.41
N TYR A 92 -1.71 9.23 -6.22
CA TYR A 92 -1.14 8.18 -7.08
C TYR A 92 -1.78 8.11 -8.46
N THR A 93 -2.94 8.74 -8.68
CA THR A 93 -3.46 8.98 -10.05
C THR A 93 -2.68 10.08 -10.74
N LYS A 94 -2.42 11.20 -10.05
CA LYS A 94 -1.69 12.36 -10.61
C LYS A 94 -0.22 12.04 -10.91
N HIS A 95 0.46 11.38 -9.96
CA HIS A 95 1.90 11.07 -10.04
C HIS A 95 2.19 9.66 -10.58
N TYR A 96 1.13 8.89 -10.86
CA TYR A 96 1.14 7.53 -11.40
C TYR A 96 2.18 6.57 -10.81
N ASP A 97 1.81 5.93 -9.70
CA ASP A 97 2.45 4.71 -9.22
C ASP A 97 1.41 3.58 -9.26
N ALA A 98 1.56 2.66 -10.22
CA ALA A 98 0.55 1.64 -10.49
C ALA A 98 0.31 0.71 -9.29
N GLU A 99 1.37 0.36 -8.54
CA GLU A 99 1.25 -0.54 -7.40
C GLU A 99 0.58 0.18 -6.22
N LYS A 100 1.04 1.39 -5.88
CA LYS A 100 0.46 2.16 -4.77
C LYS A 100 -0.97 2.61 -5.07
N LEU A 101 -1.28 2.95 -6.32
CA LEU A 101 -2.65 3.23 -6.74
C LEU A 101 -3.55 2.00 -6.60
N ALA A 102 -3.07 0.82 -7.00
CA ALA A 102 -3.79 -0.44 -6.81
C ALA A 102 -4.01 -0.75 -5.31
N LYS A 103 -2.99 -0.58 -4.46
CA LYS A 103 -3.10 -0.72 -2.99
C LYS A 103 -4.16 0.23 -2.43
N ALA A 104 -4.16 1.50 -2.84
CA ALA A 104 -5.12 2.49 -2.36
C ALA A 104 -6.57 2.13 -2.74
N TYR A 105 -6.81 1.69 -3.98
CA TYR A 105 -8.13 1.20 -4.39
C TYR A 105 -8.54 -0.07 -3.63
N TYR A 106 -7.62 -1.02 -3.46
CA TYR A 106 -7.86 -2.27 -2.76
C TYR A 106 -8.30 -2.03 -1.31
N TYR A 107 -7.52 -1.29 -0.53
CA TYR A 107 -7.82 -1.04 0.88
C TYR A 107 -9.09 -0.20 1.04
N ASN A 108 -9.35 0.76 0.15
CA ASN A 108 -10.59 1.53 0.18
C ASN A 108 -11.82 0.64 -0.13
N GLY A 109 -11.70 -0.26 -1.11
CA GLY A 109 -12.71 -1.28 -1.38
C GLY A 109 -12.95 -2.22 -0.20
N ALA A 110 -11.89 -2.62 0.50
CA ALA A 110 -11.96 -3.48 1.69
C ALA A 110 -12.63 -2.77 2.90
N ILE A 111 -12.42 -1.46 3.07
CA ILE A 111 -13.12 -0.66 4.08
C ILE A 111 -14.62 -0.61 3.75
N LEU A 112 -14.98 -0.28 2.50
CA LEU A 112 -16.37 -0.18 2.06
C LEU A 112 -17.14 -1.51 2.12
N SER A 113 -16.45 -2.64 1.94
CA SER A 113 -17.07 -3.96 2.04
C SER A 113 -17.51 -4.31 3.47
N LYS A 114 -16.87 -3.71 4.49
CA LYS A 114 -17.19 -3.89 5.92
C LYS A 114 -18.39 -3.03 6.36
N VAL A 115 -18.53 -1.81 5.84
CA VAL A 115 -19.67 -0.91 6.13
C VAL A 115 -20.91 -1.17 5.27
N ARG A 116 -20.99 -2.36 4.63
CA ARG A 116 -22.08 -2.82 3.75
C ARG A 116 -22.35 -1.95 2.49
N ASN A 117 -21.41 -1.09 2.08
CA ASN A 117 -21.52 -0.38 0.80
C ASN A 117 -20.94 -1.19 -0.36
N ILE A 118 -21.52 -2.37 -0.60
CA ILE A 118 -20.95 -3.38 -1.49
C ILE A 118 -20.81 -2.90 -2.95
N LYS A 119 -21.76 -2.12 -3.46
CA LYS A 119 -21.70 -1.57 -4.82
C LYS A 119 -20.49 -0.66 -5.02
N LYS A 120 -20.21 0.24 -4.08
CA LYS A 120 -19.03 1.11 -4.14
C LYS A 120 -17.74 0.30 -3.92
N ALA A 121 -17.76 -0.69 -3.03
CA ALA A 121 -16.62 -1.59 -2.82
C ALA A 121 -16.23 -2.32 -4.13
N ILE A 122 -17.19 -2.90 -4.84
CA ILE A 122 -16.95 -3.55 -6.14
C ILE A 122 -16.34 -2.57 -7.14
N LYS A 123 -16.87 -1.34 -7.24
CA LYS A 123 -16.32 -0.32 -8.17
C LYS A 123 -14.86 0.00 -7.87
N LEU A 124 -14.51 0.19 -6.59
CA LEU A 124 -13.12 0.45 -6.18
C LEU A 124 -12.21 -0.74 -6.45
N LEU A 125 -12.65 -1.95 -6.09
CA LEU A 125 -11.86 -3.17 -6.32
C LEU A 125 -11.61 -3.42 -7.81
N LYS A 126 -12.61 -3.18 -8.67
CA LYS A 126 -12.46 -3.28 -10.14
C LYS A 126 -11.52 -2.22 -10.70
N ALA A 127 -11.53 -0.99 -10.17
CA ALA A 127 -10.54 0.02 -10.54
C ALA A 127 -9.12 -0.41 -10.12
N GLY A 128 -8.96 -0.90 -8.89
CA GLY A 128 -7.71 -1.45 -8.39
C GLY A 128 -7.18 -2.62 -9.23
N GLU A 129 -8.06 -3.52 -9.68
CA GLU A 129 -7.72 -4.69 -10.52
C GLU A 129 -6.93 -4.29 -11.77
N VAL A 130 -7.33 -3.20 -12.43
CA VAL A 130 -6.65 -2.67 -13.63
C VAL A 130 -5.23 -2.24 -13.29
N HIS A 131 -5.05 -1.50 -12.20
CA HIS A 131 -3.74 -1.00 -11.78
C HIS A 131 -2.84 -2.12 -11.24
N ALA A 132 -3.40 -3.11 -10.54
CA ALA A 132 -2.67 -4.28 -10.06
C ALA A 132 -2.08 -5.08 -11.24
N LYS A 133 -2.87 -5.31 -12.30
CA LYS A 133 -2.39 -5.94 -13.54
C LYS A 133 -1.27 -5.14 -14.20
N LYS A 134 -1.40 -3.81 -14.27
CA LYS A 134 -0.33 -2.93 -14.80
C LYS A 134 0.95 -2.97 -13.96
N SER A 135 0.83 -3.02 -12.63
CA SER A 135 1.98 -3.15 -11.72
C SER A 135 2.67 -4.52 -11.77
N LYS A 136 2.01 -5.53 -12.36
CA LYS A 136 2.43 -6.94 -12.36
C LYS A 136 2.60 -7.55 -10.95
N SER A 137 2.04 -6.92 -9.92
CA SER A 137 2.04 -7.43 -8.55
C SER A 137 1.04 -8.58 -8.41
N LEU A 138 1.54 -9.82 -8.52
CA LEU A 138 0.72 -11.03 -8.37
C LEU A 138 0.02 -11.11 -7.01
N ILE A 139 0.65 -10.57 -5.95
CA ILE A 139 0.07 -10.50 -4.60
C ILE A 139 -1.16 -9.59 -4.61
N LEU A 140 -1.06 -8.39 -5.20
CA LEU A 140 -2.20 -7.47 -5.25
C LEU A 140 -3.31 -7.98 -6.17
N ILE A 141 -2.97 -8.60 -7.30
CA ILE A 141 -3.95 -9.24 -8.17
C ILE A 141 -4.73 -10.29 -7.38
N HIS A 142 -4.03 -11.20 -6.70
CA HIS A 142 -4.62 -12.23 -5.87
C HIS A 142 -5.55 -11.65 -4.78
N HIS A 143 -5.08 -10.66 -4.00
CA HIS A 143 -5.88 -10.05 -2.93
C HIS A 143 -7.14 -9.35 -3.47
N ILE A 144 -7.05 -8.65 -4.61
CA ILE A 144 -8.20 -7.99 -5.21
C ILE A 144 -9.21 -9.01 -5.74
N GLU A 145 -8.75 -10.07 -6.39
CA GLU A 145 -9.61 -11.15 -6.88
C GLU A 145 -10.31 -11.88 -5.73
N GLU A 146 -9.61 -12.18 -4.64
CA GLU A 146 -10.20 -12.77 -3.44
C GLU A 146 -11.30 -11.86 -2.85
N GLN A 147 -11.02 -10.56 -2.69
CA GLN A 147 -12.03 -9.62 -2.19
C GLN A 147 -13.22 -9.49 -3.15
N LEU A 148 -12.99 -9.47 -4.47
CA LEU A 148 -14.06 -9.49 -5.47
C LEU A 148 -14.90 -10.76 -5.38
N SER A 149 -14.29 -11.91 -5.10
CA SER A 149 -15.03 -13.15 -4.86
C SER A 149 -15.96 -13.02 -3.65
N ILE A 150 -15.42 -12.57 -2.51
CA ILE A 150 -16.16 -12.42 -1.25
C ILE A 150 -17.35 -11.46 -1.42
N VAL A 151 -17.14 -10.28 -2.02
CA VAL A 151 -18.23 -9.30 -2.17
C VAL A 151 -19.30 -9.76 -3.15
N ASN A 152 -18.95 -10.50 -4.21
CA ASN A 152 -19.93 -11.06 -5.14
C ASN A 152 -20.74 -12.20 -4.50
N ALA A 153 -20.10 -13.04 -3.67
CA ALA A 153 -20.81 -14.06 -2.91
C ALA A 153 -21.84 -13.45 -1.95
N LYS A 154 -21.47 -12.36 -1.26
CA LYS A 154 -22.36 -11.61 -0.37
C LYS A 154 -23.58 -11.01 -1.07
N THR A 155 -23.52 -10.80 -2.39
CA THR A 155 -24.64 -10.26 -3.18
C THR A 155 -25.37 -11.33 -3.99
N GLY A 156 -25.11 -12.62 -3.75
CA GLY A 156 -25.74 -13.73 -4.49
C GLY A 156 -25.20 -13.95 -5.91
N ASN A 157 -24.15 -13.24 -6.32
CA ASN A 157 -23.53 -13.38 -7.64
C ASN A 157 -22.52 -14.54 -7.67
N PHE A 158 -22.98 -15.76 -7.37
CA PHE A 158 -22.11 -16.91 -7.13
C PHE A 158 -21.24 -17.30 -8.34
N ASN A 159 -21.74 -17.18 -9.57
CA ASN A 159 -20.95 -17.45 -10.78
C ASN A 159 -19.73 -16.51 -10.89
N THR A 160 -19.94 -15.22 -10.63
CA THR A 160 -18.85 -14.23 -10.61
C THR A 160 -17.89 -14.47 -9.44
N ALA A 161 -18.44 -14.81 -8.27
CA ALA A 161 -17.63 -15.14 -7.10
C ALA A 161 -16.70 -16.33 -7.34
N LEU A 162 -17.24 -17.41 -7.94
CA LEU A 162 -16.49 -18.62 -8.28
C LEU A 162 -15.41 -18.35 -9.32
N LYS A 163 -15.72 -17.54 -10.34
CA LYS A 163 -14.73 -17.12 -11.34
C LYS A 163 -13.54 -16.43 -10.69
N TYR A 164 -13.80 -15.48 -9.80
CA TYR A 164 -12.74 -14.76 -9.08
C TYR A 164 -11.97 -15.65 -8.10
N ALA A 165 -12.64 -16.56 -7.41
CA ALA A 165 -11.96 -17.53 -6.52
C ALA A 165 -10.98 -18.41 -7.30
N ASN A 166 -11.39 -18.88 -8.48
CA ASN A 166 -10.54 -19.71 -9.33
C ASN A 166 -9.30 -18.95 -9.84
N THR A 167 -9.45 -17.70 -10.29
CA THR A 167 -8.29 -16.91 -10.73
C THR A 167 -7.37 -16.54 -9.57
N ALA A 168 -7.94 -16.17 -8.41
CA ALA A 168 -7.17 -15.92 -7.19
C ALA A 168 -6.32 -17.14 -6.78
N LEU A 169 -6.89 -18.35 -6.86
CA LEU A 169 -6.18 -19.60 -6.58
C LEU A 169 -5.03 -19.85 -7.56
N GLN A 170 -5.25 -19.63 -8.86
CA GLN A 170 -4.20 -19.76 -9.87
C GLN A 170 -3.04 -18.78 -9.65
N HIS A 171 -3.33 -17.52 -9.34
CA HIS A 171 -2.29 -16.53 -9.04
C HIS A 171 -1.55 -16.81 -7.72
N SER A 172 -2.24 -17.33 -6.71
CA SER A 172 -1.61 -17.77 -5.45
C SER A 172 -0.60 -18.89 -5.68
N LYS A 173 -0.94 -19.89 -6.51
CA LYS A 173 -0.01 -20.98 -6.90
C LYS A 173 1.24 -20.43 -7.59
N LYS A 174 1.08 -19.51 -8.56
CA LYS A 174 2.21 -18.85 -9.24
C LYS A 174 3.07 -18.03 -8.27
N THR A 175 2.45 -17.35 -7.30
CA THR A 175 3.17 -16.57 -6.29
C THR A 175 3.99 -17.45 -5.37
N LYS A 176 3.42 -18.55 -4.86
CA LYS A 176 4.16 -19.54 -4.07
C LYS A 176 5.35 -20.11 -4.85
N GLN A 177 5.14 -20.49 -6.11
CA GLN A 177 6.20 -20.97 -6.99
C GLN A 177 7.30 -19.93 -7.16
N LYS A 178 6.96 -18.67 -7.47
CA LYS A 178 7.94 -17.58 -7.61
C LYS A 178 8.72 -17.27 -6.32
N ILE A 179 8.07 -17.33 -5.15
CA ILE A 179 8.74 -17.16 -3.86
C ILE A 179 9.72 -18.32 -3.61
N MET A 180 9.33 -19.56 -3.94
CA MET A 180 10.21 -20.73 -3.84
C MET A 180 11.38 -20.64 -4.84
N ASP A 181 11.13 -20.22 -6.08
CA ASP A 181 12.16 -20.05 -7.12
C ASP A 181 13.16 -18.94 -6.76
N TYR A 182 12.67 -17.82 -6.22
CA TYR A 182 13.54 -16.74 -5.73
C TYR A 182 14.42 -17.18 -4.57
N ARG A 183 13.87 -17.92 -3.58
CA ARG A 183 14.64 -18.49 -2.48
C ARG A 183 15.68 -19.51 -2.95
N ARG A 184 15.33 -20.30 -3.98
CA ARG A 184 16.26 -21.26 -4.61
C ARG A 184 17.39 -20.54 -5.33
N HIS A 185 17.09 -19.49 -6.09
CA HIS A 185 18.09 -18.68 -6.78
C HIS A 185 19.03 -17.95 -5.81
N GLU A 186 18.51 -17.40 -4.70
CA GLU A 186 19.33 -16.77 -3.65
C GLU A 186 20.25 -17.79 -2.93
N GLN A 187 19.82 -19.04 -2.78
CA GLN A 187 20.67 -20.12 -2.26
C GLN A 187 21.76 -20.51 -3.27
N THR A 188 21.47 -20.60 -4.57
CA THR A 188 22.48 -20.98 -5.58
C THR A 188 23.57 -19.90 -5.74
N CYS A 189 23.24 -18.62 -5.58
CA CYS A 189 24.20 -17.52 -5.64
C CYS A 189 25.06 -17.34 -4.38
N ARG A 190 24.80 -18.08 -3.29
CA ARG A 190 25.64 -18.07 -2.08
C ARG A 190 26.77 -19.11 -2.11
N TYR A 191 26.84 -19.92 -3.16
CA TYR A 191 27.84 -20.98 -3.34
C TYR A 191 28.67 -20.85 -4.63
N LEU A 192 28.65 -19.66 -5.24
CA LEU A 192 29.55 -19.22 -6.31
C LEU A 192 30.25 -17.95 -5.84
#